data_AF-A0A852ZUA8-F1
#
_entry.id   AF-A0A852ZUA8-F1
#
_cell.length_a   1.000
_cell.length_b   1.000
_cell.length_c   1.000
_cell.angle_alpha   90.00
_cell.angle_beta   90.00
_cell.angle_gamma   90.00
#
_symmetry.space_group_name_H-M   'P 1'
#
loop_
_entity.id
_entity.type
_entity.pdbx_description
1 polymer ?
#
loop_
_entity_poly.entity_id
_entity_poly.type
_entity_poly.pdbx_seq_one_letter_code
_entity_poly.pdbx_strand_id
1 'polypeptide(L)'
;MSSGGIAGAAAPATGPGSDSTAATAATVVAPAAEVTPAAGAPDAGTARPADAADVADPADVAEVIGAARGRIDDLDRRIIALVRERMEASAEVQRARMASGGRRVELSREMEIISRYREGLGKPGTTVAMTLLELCRGKV
;
A
#
# COMPACT_ATOMS: atom_id res chain seq x y z
N MET A 1 -5.46 6.89 -73.35
CA MET A 1 -6.75 7.29 -72.76
C MET A 1 -7.71 6.14 -72.98
N SER A 2 -7.87 5.26 -72.00
CA SER A 2 -8.78 4.10 -72.12
C SER A 2 -9.54 3.89 -70.82
N SER A 3 -10.85 3.89 -71.01
CA SER A 3 -11.99 3.75 -70.12
C SER A 3 -11.97 2.49 -69.25
N GLY A 4 -12.77 2.50 -68.18
CA GLY A 4 -13.36 1.25 -67.65
C GLY A 4 -13.65 1.27 -66.16
N GLY A 5 -14.73 1.95 -65.76
CA GLY A 5 -15.30 1.80 -64.41
C GLY A 5 -16.00 0.46 -64.23
N ILE A 6 -15.94 -0.07 -63.01
CA ILE A 6 -16.83 -1.12 -62.50
C ILE A 6 -17.33 -0.75 -61.11
N ALA A 7 -18.58 -1.15 -60.89
CA ALA A 7 -19.50 -0.79 -59.83
C ALA A 7 -19.19 -1.43 -58.47
N GLY A 8 -19.78 -0.89 -57.41
CA GLY A 8 -19.84 -1.54 -56.11
C GLY A 8 -20.57 -0.68 -55.07
N ALA A 9 -21.89 -0.81 -55.04
CA ALA A 9 -22.78 -0.18 -54.06
C ALA A 9 -22.64 -0.80 -52.66
N ALA A 10 -22.78 0.00 -51.60
CA ALA A 10 -23.57 -0.30 -50.39
C ALA A 10 -23.50 0.87 -49.40
N ALA A 11 -24.68 1.29 -48.94
CA ALA A 11 -24.89 2.36 -47.97
C ALA A 11 -24.81 1.83 -46.50
N PRO A 12 -25.30 2.56 -45.49
CA PRO A 12 -24.52 3.03 -44.35
C PRO A 12 -24.74 2.21 -43.07
N ALA A 13 -23.81 2.31 -42.11
CA ALA A 13 -24.05 1.86 -40.74
C ALA A 13 -23.66 2.97 -39.75
N THR A 14 -24.68 3.75 -39.41
CA THR A 14 -24.76 4.64 -38.26
C THR A 14 -24.85 3.81 -36.99
N GLY A 15 -24.12 4.19 -35.94
CA GLY A 15 -24.42 3.78 -34.56
C GLY A 15 -23.24 3.90 -33.60
N PRO A 16 -23.12 5.01 -32.85
CA PRO A 16 -22.42 4.99 -31.57
C PRO A 16 -23.39 4.43 -30.51
N GLY A 17 -23.14 3.21 -30.04
CA GLY A 17 -23.81 2.67 -28.85
C GLY A 17 -23.21 3.32 -27.61
N SER A 18 -23.91 4.34 -27.10
CA SER A 18 -23.79 4.78 -25.72
C SER A 18 -24.54 3.83 -24.79
N ASP A 19 -24.09 3.84 -23.53
CA ASP A 19 -24.73 3.30 -22.33
C ASP A 19 -24.46 1.81 -22.00
N SER A 20 -23.54 1.62 -21.07
CA SER A 20 -23.74 0.65 -20.01
C SER A 20 -23.19 1.19 -18.68
N THR A 21 -24.07 1.96 -18.04
CA THR A 21 -24.36 2.01 -16.60
C THR A 21 -23.45 1.23 -15.64
N ALA A 22 -22.79 2.00 -14.77
CA ALA A 22 -22.62 1.81 -13.33
C ALA A 22 -22.65 0.35 -12.81
N ALA A 23 -21.45 -0.23 -12.63
CA ALA A 23 -21.27 -1.39 -11.76
C ALA A 23 -20.99 -0.91 -10.33
N THR A 24 -21.96 -1.22 -9.48
CA THR A 24 -22.14 -0.89 -8.08
C THR A 24 -20.99 -1.36 -7.18
N ALA A 25 -20.63 -0.51 -6.21
CA ALA A 25 -19.74 -0.83 -5.10
C ALA A 25 -20.29 -2.01 -4.28
N ALA A 26 -19.53 -3.10 -4.21
CA ALA A 26 -19.78 -4.18 -3.28
C ALA A 26 -19.14 -3.85 -1.92
N THR A 27 -19.92 -3.21 -1.06
CA THR A 27 -19.68 -3.13 0.37
C THR A 27 -19.86 -4.52 0.97
N VAL A 28 -18.77 -5.13 1.46
CA VAL A 28 -18.86 -6.34 2.29
C VAL A 28 -19.12 -5.88 3.72
N VAL A 29 -20.39 -5.92 4.13
CA VAL A 29 -20.81 -5.85 5.54
C VAL A 29 -20.71 -7.25 6.12
N ALA A 30 -19.82 -7.45 7.09
CA ALA A 30 -19.80 -8.64 7.94
C ALA A 30 -21.02 -8.64 8.88
N PRO A 31 -21.68 -9.79 9.14
CA PRO A 31 -22.84 -9.83 10.00
C PRO A 31 -22.46 -9.69 11.47
N ALA A 32 -23.26 -8.88 12.18
CA ALA A 32 -23.27 -8.73 13.62
C ALA A 32 -23.62 -10.07 14.29
N ALA A 33 -22.72 -10.57 15.13
CA ALA A 33 -23.05 -11.58 16.12
C ALA A 33 -23.70 -10.88 17.32
N GLU A 34 -24.97 -11.20 17.57
CA GLU A 34 -25.70 -10.83 18.78
C GLU A 34 -24.99 -11.44 20.01
N VAL A 35 -24.48 -10.57 20.89
CA VAL A 35 -24.02 -10.96 22.22
C VAL A 35 -25.14 -10.61 23.21
N THR A 36 -25.69 -11.65 23.82
CA THR A 36 -26.65 -11.62 24.93
C THR A 36 -26.10 -10.82 26.12
N PRO A 37 -26.90 -9.96 26.79
CA PRO A 37 -26.47 -9.29 28.02
C PRO A 37 -26.78 -10.19 29.23
N ALA A 38 -25.74 -10.70 29.89
CA ALA A 38 -25.85 -11.23 31.24
C ALA A 38 -25.57 -10.09 32.23
N ALA A 39 -26.58 -9.79 33.06
CA ALA A 39 -26.51 -8.82 34.14
C ALA A 39 -25.55 -9.26 35.26
N GLY A 40 -24.74 -8.31 35.74
CA GLY A 40 -23.96 -8.41 36.96
C GLY A 40 -23.26 -7.09 37.26
N ALA A 41 -23.85 -6.27 38.13
CA ALA A 41 -23.21 -5.10 38.75
C ALA A 41 -22.92 -5.40 40.23
N PRO A 42 -22.15 -4.57 40.95
CA PRO A 42 -20.79 -4.11 40.68
C PRO A 42 -19.87 -4.55 41.84
N ASP A 43 -18.72 -5.15 41.57
CA ASP A 43 -17.70 -5.30 42.63
C ASP A 43 -16.88 -4.01 42.67
N ALA A 44 -17.20 -3.16 43.64
CA ALA A 44 -16.39 -2.02 44.04
C ALA A 44 -15.11 -2.53 44.68
N GLY A 45 -14.22 -3.05 43.84
CA GLY A 45 -12.83 -3.32 44.17
C GLY A 45 -12.16 -2.00 44.49
N THR A 46 -12.08 -1.71 45.79
CA THR A 46 -11.35 -0.60 46.41
C THR A 46 -10.08 -0.31 45.61
N ALA A 47 -10.09 0.81 44.87
CA ALA A 47 -8.91 1.37 44.26
C ALA A 47 -7.95 1.71 45.40
N ARG A 48 -7.03 0.78 45.68
CA ARG A 48 -5.80 1.07 46.40
C ARG A 48 -5.11 2.17 45.59
N PRO A 49 -4.68 3.29 46.18
CA PRO A 49 -3.87 4.23 45.45
C PRO A 49 -2.57 3.48 45.13
N ALA A 50 -2.49 2.93 43.91
CA ALA A 50 -1.20 2.75 43.29
C ALA A 50 -0.55 4.11 43.34
N ASP A 51 0.69 4.15 43.83
CA ASP A 51 1.53 5.32 43.94
C ASP A 51 1.10 6.41 42.97
N ALA A 52 0.89 7.61 43.50
CA ALA A 52 0.84 8.82 42.70
C ALA A 52 2.19 8.92 41.96
N ALA A 53 2.31 8.14 40.89
CA ALA A 53 3.33 8.25 39.89
C ALA A 53 3.17 9.67 39.38
N ASP A 54 4.17 10.48 39.73
CA ASP A 54 4.46 11.80 39.21
C ASP A 54 3.70 12.05 37.90
N VAL A 55 2.53 12.68 38.03
CA VAL A 55 1.70 12.99 36.86
C VAL A 55 2.42 14.13 36.18
N ALA A 56 3.24 13.78 35.19
CA ALA A 56 4.00 14.74 34.40
C ALA A 56 3.09 15.90 33.98
N ASP A 57 3.59 17.13 34.11
CA ASP A 57 2.84 18.32 33.73
C ASP A 57 2.38 18.16 32.27
N PRO A 58 1.10 18.41 31.96
CA PRO A 58 0.61 18.39 30.58
C PRO A 58 1.50 19.16 29.59
N ALA A 59 2.20 20.21 30.03
CA ALA A 59 3.18 20.95 29.24
C ALA A 59 4.43 20.09 28.89
N ASP A 60 4.98 19.36 29.86
CA ASP A 60 6.14 18.48 29.67
C ASP A 60 5.79 17.33 28.71
N VAL A 61 4.59 16.77 28.84
CA VAL A 61 4.08 15.73 27.91
C VAL A 61 3.94 16.29 26.49
N ALA A 62 3.43 17.52 26.34
CA ALA A 62 3.28 18.16 25.05
C ALA A 62 4.65 18.41 24.36
N GLU A 63 5.67 18.81 25.13
CA GLU A 63 7.03 19.00 24.62
C GLU A 63 7.64 17.67 24.13
N VAL A 64 7.53 16.60 24.93
CA VAL A 64 8.03 15.26 24.56
C VAL A 64 7.36 14.75 23.28
N ILE A 65 6.04 14.90 23.17
CA ILE A 65 5.29 14.51 21.96
C ILE A 65 5.74 15.34 20.76
N GLY A 66 5.91 16.65 20.92
CA GLY A 66 6.39 17.55 19.87
C GLY A 66 7.77 17.15 19.35
N ALA A 67 8.73 16.91 20.25
CA ALA A 67 10.07 16.46 19.91
C ALA A 67 10.08 15.08 19.23
N ALA A 68 9.23 14.15 19.69
CA ALA A 68 9.09 12.84 19.07
C ALA A 68 8.54 12.93 17.64
N ARG A 69 7.53 13.77 17.40
CA ARG A 69 6.98 14.00 16.06
C ARG A 69 8.00 14.61 15.11
N GLY A 70 8.78 15.61 15.55
CA GLY A 70 9.86 16.18 14.74
C GLY A 70 10.89 15.12 14.33
N ARG A 71 11.25 14.20 15.23
CA ARG A 71 12.14 13.07 14.91
C ARG A 71 11.52 12.09 13.92
N ILE A 72 10.21 11.84 14.00
CA ILE A 72 9.49 11.00 13.02
C ILE A 72 9.55 11.66 11.64
N ASP A 73 9.26 12.95 11.54
CA ASP A 73 9.30 13.68 10.26
C ASP A 73 10.70 13.66 9.62
N ASP A 74 11.75 13.76 10.44
CA ASP A 74 13.15 13.62 10.01
C ASP A 74 13.45 12.22 9.48
N LEU A 75 12.97 11.18 10.15
CA LEU A 75 13.15 9.79 9.74
C LEU A 75 12.37 9.51 8.45
N ASP A 76 11.15 9.98 8.33
CA ASP A 76 10.32 9.79 7.14
C ASP A 76 10.94 10.44 5.91
N ARG A 77 11.50 11.64 6.03
CA ARG A 77 12.28 12.27 4.95
C ARG A 77 13.45 11.41 4.50
N ARG A 78 14.19 10.81 5.44
CA ARG A 78 15.32 9.91 5.12
C ARG A 78 14.85 8.60 4.49
N ILE A 79 13.76 8.01 5.00
CA ILE A 79 13.17 6.79 4.42
C ILE A 79 12.72 7.05 2.99
N ILE A 80 12.04 8.17 2.71
CA ILE A 80 11.61 8.54 1.36
C ILE A 80 12.82 8.70 0.43
N ALA A 81 13.88 9.37 0.88
CA ALA A 81 15.11 9.52 0.09
C ALA A 81 15.74 8.16 -0.24
N LEU A 82 15.87 7.27 0.75
CA LEU A 82 16.42 5.93 0.57
C LEU A 82 15.56 5.05 -0.35
N VAL A 83 14.24 5.15 -0.25
CA VAL A 83 13.33 4.41 -1.14
C VAL A 83 13.49 4.88 -2.58
N ARG A 84 13.61 6.18 -2.83
CA ARG A 84 13.85 6.72 -4.18
C ARG A 84 15.18 6.24 -4.75
N GLU A 85 16.26 6.33 -3.97
CA GLU A 85 17.57 5.82 -4.36
C GLU A 85 17.51 4.31 -4.70
N ARG A 86 16.81 3.52 -3.88
CA ARG A 86 16.57 2.10 -4.16
C ARG A 86 15.79 1.87 -5.46
N MET A 87 14.82 2.73 -5.79
CA MET A 87 14.07 2.65 -7.05
C MET A 87 14.98 2.93 -8.25
N GLU A 88 15.85 3.92 -8.16
CA GLU A 88 16.82 4.25 -9.22
C GLU A 88 17.79 3.09 -9.47
N ALA A 89 18.37 2.52 -8.40
CA ALA A 89 19.22 1.34 -8.49
C ALA A 89 18.45 0.12 -9.06
N SER A 90 17.19 -0.07 -8.67
CA SER A 90 16.35 -1.16 -9.20
C SER A 90 16.06 -0.99 -10.69
N ALA A 91 15.88 0.25 -11.15
CA ALA A 91 15.68 0.57 -12.55
C ALA A 91 16.94 0.32 -13.38
N GLU A 92 18.13 0.64 -12.84
CA GLU A 92 19.41 0.33 -13.48
C GLU A 92 19.60 -1.17 -13.70
N VAL A 93 19.36 -1.98 -12.66
CA VAL A 93 19.43 -3.45 -12.75
C VAL A 93 18.46 -3.98 -13.79
N GLN A 94 17.22 -3.48 -13.83
CA GLN A 94 16.24 -3.90 -14.82
C GLN A 94 16.66 -3.53 -16.25
N ARG A 95 17.17 -2.30 -16.48
CA ARG A 95 17.69 -1.89 -17.80
C ARG A 95 18.81 -2.81 -18.26
N ALA A 96 19.77 -3.11 -17.39
CA ALA A 96 20.88 -4.01 -17.70
C ALA A 96 20.39 -5.42 -18.06
N ARG A 97 19.44 -5.99 -17.30
CA ARG A 97 18.86 -7.32 -17.60
C ARG A 97 18.09 -7.35 -18.90
N MET A 98 17.32 -6.31 -19.20
CA MET A 98 16.56 -6.24 -20.45
C MET A 98 17.50 -6.09 -21.66
N ALA A 99 18.56 -5.31 -21.53
CA ALA A 99 19.59 -5.18 -22.57
C ALA A 99 20.29 -6.51 -22.88
N SER A 100 20.42 -7.40 -21.90
CA SER A 100 20.99 -8.74 -22.08
C SER A 100 19.96 -9.80 -22.52
N GLY A 101 18.74 -9.41 -22.91
CA GLY A 101 17.66 -10.35 -23.30
C GLY A 101 17.10 -11.18 -22.14
N GLY A 102 17.37 -10.79 -20.89
CA GLY A 102 16.93 -11.47 -19.69
C GLY A 102 15.48 -11.16 -19.30
N ARG A 103 14.95 -11.93 -18.34
CA ARG A 103 13.64 -11.68 -17.74
C ARG A 103 13.68 -10.43 -16.85
N ARG A 104 12.56 -9.68 -16.81
CA ARG A 104 12.40 -8.50 -15.93
C ARG A 104 12.50 -8.82 -14.44
N VAL A 105 12.12 -10.05 -14.02
CA VAL A 105 12.02 -10.45 -12.62
C VAL A 105 12.88 -11.68 -12.34
N GLU A 106 13.54 -11.69 -11.18
CA GLU A 106 14.32 -12.81 -10.66
C GLU A 106 13.80 -13.21 -9.27
N LEU A 107 13.04 -14.30 -9.23
CA LEU A 107 12.28 -14.71 -8.04
C LEU A 107 13.18 -15.03 -6.82
N SER A 108 14.36 -15.61 -7.03
CA SER A 108 15.28 -15.94 -5.92
C SER A 108 15.70 -14.66 -5.19
N ARG A 109 16.11 -13.63 -5.93
CA ARG A 109 16.42 -12.32 -5.38
C ARG A 109 15.22 -11.65 -4.69
N GLU A 110 14.01 -11.77 -5.23
CA GLU A 110 12.82 -11.23 -4.55
C GLU A 110 12.57 -11.90 -3.19
N MET A 111 12.75 -13.23 -3.12
CA MET A 111 12.64 -13.99 -1.88
C MET A 111 13.71 -13.57 -0.85
N GLU A 112 14.95 -13.34 -1.27
CA GLU A 112 16.01 -12.80 -0.40
C GLU A 112 15.63 -11.44 0.20
N ILE A 113 15.04 -10.56 -0.61
CA ILE A 113 14.59 -9.24 -0.16
C ILE A 113 13.49 -9.41 0.88
N ILE A 114 12.48 -10.23 0.61
CA ILE A 114 11.39 -10.49 1.56
C ILE A 114 11.93 -11.02 2.90
N SER A 115 12.88 -11.98 2.87
CA SER A 115 13.51 -12.50 4.09
C SER A 115 14.20 -11.40 4.88
N ARG A 116 15.01 -10.55 4.21
CA ARG A 116 15.74 -9.46 4.86
C ARG A 116 14.82 -8.48 5.59
N TYR A 117 13.70 -8.10 4.97
CA TYR A 117 12.73 -7.20 5.63
C TYR A 117 11.97 -7.91 6.75
N ARG A 118 11.64 -9.19 6.59
CA ARG A 118 10.99 -9.99 7.64
C ARG A 118 11.89 -10.18 8.86
N GLU A 119 13.19 -10.38 8.66
CA GLU A 119 14.18 -10.47 9.73
C GLU A 119 14.32 -9.14 10.48
N GLY A 120 14.33 -8.00 9.77
CA GLY A 120 14.48 -6.68 10.37
C GLY A 120 13.23 -6.10 11.02
N LEU A 121 12.03 -6.39 10.49
CA LEU A 121 10.76 -5.77 10.92
C LEU A 121 9.74 -6.79 11.45
N GLY A 122 10.09 -8.07 11.48
CA GLY A 122 9.16 -9.15 11.84
C GLY A 122 8.09 -9.39 10.78
N LYS A 123 6.91 -9.85 11.22
CA LYS A 123 5.79 -10.20 10.33
C LYS A 123 5.35 -9.04 9.39
N PRO A 124 5.27 -7.77 9.83
CA PRO A 124 4.96 -6.65 8.93
C PRO A 124 6.00 -6.42 7.82
N GLY A 125 7.24 -6.88 8.02
CA GLY A 125 8.33 -6.71 7.07
C GLY A 125 8.04 -7.31 5.69
N THR A 126 7.32 -8.43 5.63
CA THR A 126 6.90 -9.03 4.36
C THR A 126 6.05 -8.05 3.54
N THR A 127 5.07 -7.38 4.16
CA THR A 127 4.21 -6.42 3.46
C THR A 127 5.01 -5.23 2.95
N VAL A 128 5.93 -4.70 3.77
CA VAL A 128 6.82 -3.60 3.36
C VAL A 128 7.67 -4.01 2.15
N ALA A 129 8.27 -5.20 2.17
CA ALA A 129 9.04 -5.70 1.04
C ALA A 129 8.21 -5.83 -0.24
N MET A 130 7.00 -6.39 -0.14
CA MET A 130 6.10 -6.54 -1.28
C MET A 130 5.72 -5.19 -1.89
N THR A 131 5.38 -4.19 -1.07
CA THR A 131 5.09 -2.83 -1.54
C THR A 131 6.30 -2.20 -2.22
N LEU A 132 7.51 -2.36 -1.66
CA LEU A 132 8.73 -1.82 -2.27
C LEU A 132 9.07 -2.49 -3.60
N LEU A 133 8.88 -3.80 -3.71
CA LEU A 133 9.05 -4.54 -4.96
C LEU A 133 8.04 -4.08 -6.03
N GLU A 134 6.79 -3.84 -5.64
CA GLU A 134 5.75 -3.31 -6.52
C GLU A 134 6.11 -1.91 -7.04
N LEU A 135 6.55 -1.00 -6.16
CA LEU A 135 6.99 0.34 -6.56
C LEU A 135 8.13 0.32 -7.58
N CYS A 136 9.06 -0.63 -7.47
CA CYS A 136 10.26 -0.67 -8.31
C CYS A 136 10.05 -1.29 -9.70
N ARG A 137 9.05 -2.15 -9.87
CA ARG A 137 8.78 -2.84 -11.15
C ARG A 137 7.68 -2.16 -11.99
N GLY A 138 6.97 -1.19 -11.40
CA GLY A 138 5.76 -0.59 -11.99
C GLY A 138 4.54 -1.50 -11.81
N LYS A 139 3.33 -0.90 -11.80
CA LYS A 139 2.10 -1.69 -11.84
C LYS A 139 2.04 -2.42 -13.18
N VAL A 140 1.85 -3.75 -13.13
CA VAL A 140 1.40 -4.55 -14.28
C VAL A 140 0.02 -4.10 -14.72
#